data_AF-A0A2N2KP75-F1
#
_entry.id   AF-A0A2N2KP75-F1
#
_cell.length_a   1.000
_cell.length_b   1.000
_cell.length_c   1.000
_cell.angle_alpha   90.00
_cell.angle_beta   90.00
_cell.angle_gamma   90.00
#
_symmetry.space_group_name_H-M   'P 1'
#
loop_
_entity.id
_entity.type
_entity.pdbx_description
1 polymer ?
#
loop_
_entity_poly.entity_id
_entity_poly.type
_entity_poly.pdbx_seq_one_letter_code
_entity_poly.pdbx_strand_id
1 'polypeptide(L)'
;MKRKGVIKSEPGSVDLFGNITPLKTWEQKYREYIQSPTWEKKRKEALERVDHKCQKCGHTQWSRKLNVHHLTYERFMNELPEDLKVVCTICHKIEDEKRALETAKRNYAKFQDARFDGWARAVYGDDWMVYRDESDVYYEFQDWLDRNDY
;
A
#
# COMPACT_ATOMS: atom_id res chain seq x y z
N MET A 1 -3.85 -4.58 0.12
CA MET A 1 -3.96 -3.37 -0.73
C MET A 1 -5.18 -2.59 -0.28
N LYS A 2 -5.01 -1.58 0.58
CA LYS A 2 -6.00 -0.49 0.59
C LYS A 2 -5.75 0.28 -0.71
N ARG A 3 -6.78 0.38 -1.55
CA ARG A 3 -6.70 0.97 -2.89
C ARG A 3 -6.16 2.39 -2.74
N LYS A 4 -5.13 2.76 -3.53
CA LYS A 4 -4.75 4.17 -3.70
C LYS A 4 -6.05 4.92 -4.04
N GLY A 5 -6.40 5.94 -3.25
CA GLY A 5 -7.62 6.70 -3.47
C GLY A 5 -7.69 7.13 -4.93
N VAL A 6 -8.74 6.70 -5.62
CA VAL A 6 -8.99 7.09 -7.01
C VAL A 6 -9.37 8.56 -6.95
N ILE A 7 -8.39 9.45 -7.12
CA ILE A 7 -8.67 10.85 -7.45
C ILE A 7 -9.37 10.81 -8.82
N LYS A 8 -10.67 11.13 -8.82
CA LYS A 8 -11.49 11.19 -10.03
C LYS A 8 -10.77 12.07 -11.05
N SER A 9 -10.58 11.57 -12.27
CA SER A 9 -10.06 12.35 -13.39
C SER A 9 -11.12 13.37 -13.82
N GLU A 10 -10.84 14.65 -13.59
CA GLU A 10 -11.57 15.76 -14.23
C GLU A 10 -11.20 15.81 -15.72
N PRO A 11 -12.08 16.24 -16.64
CA PRO A 11 -11.70 16.40 -18.04
C PRO A 11 -10.55 17.42 -18.18
N GLY A 12 -9.57 17.12 -19.03
CA GLY A 12 -8.40 17.99 -19.27
C GLY A 12 -8.83 19.40 -19.70
N SER A 13 -8.09 20.42 -19.27
CA SER A 13 -8.35 21.80 -19.68
C SER A 13 -7.92 22.02 -21.13
N VAL A 14 -8.79 22.67 -21.90
CA VAL A 14 -8.45 23.23 -23.22
C VAL A 14 -7.78 24.59 -23.01
N ASP A 15 -6.61 24.77 -23.62
CA ASP A 15 -5.92 26.07 -23.59
C ASP A 15 -6.58 27.09 -24.54
N LEU A 16 -6.10 28.34 -24.51
CA LEU A 16 -6.60 29.43 -25.37
C LEU A 16 -6.41 29.17 -26.88
N PHE A 17 -5.66 28.13 -27.25
CA PHE A 17 -5.37 27.71 -28.62
C PHE A 17 -6.11 26.43 -29.02
N GLY A 18 -6.99 25.91 -28.16
CA GLY A 18 -7.76 24.70 -28.42
C GLY A 18 -6.99 23.39 -28.22
N ASN A 19 -5.78 23.42 -27.65
CA ASN A 19 -5.05 22.21 -27.34
C ASN A 19 -5.55 21.58 -26.03
N ILE A 20 -5.67 20.26 -26.03
CA ILE A 20 -5.98 19.49 -24.83
C ILE A 20 -4.70 19.37 -24.01
N THR A 21 -4.67 19.98 -22.82
CA THR A 21 -3.58 19.74 -21.88
C THR A 21 -3.79 18.39 -21.18
N PRO A 22 -2.82 17.47 -21.23
CA PRO A 22 -2.98 16.18 -20.57
C PRO A 22 -3.04 16.39 -19.05
N LEU A 23 -3.97 15.68 -18.40
CA LEU A 23 -4.13 15.73 -16.95
C LEU A 23 -2.84 15.29 -16.26
N LYS A 24 -2.51 15.97 -15.15
CA LYS A 24 -1.37 15.57 -14.32
C LYS A 24 -1.56 14.17 -13.76
N THR A 25 -0.51 13.35 -13.84
CA THR A 25 -0.47 12.03 -13.21
C THR A 25 -0.51 12.14 -11.69
N TRP A 26 -0.81 11.03 -11.00
CA TRP A 26 -0.77 10.98 -9.54
C TRP A 26 0.61 11.35 -8.99
N GLU A 27 1.69 10.89 -9.62
CA GLU A 27 3.07 11.21 -9.22
C GLU A 27 3.39 12.69 -9.38
N GLN A 28 2.89 13.34 -10.44
CA GLN A 28 3.04 14.78 -10.64
C GLN A 28 2.29 15.55 -9.54
N LYS A 29 1.01 15.22 -9.32
CA LYS A 29 0.20 15.82 -8.24
C LYS A 29 0.85 15.62 -6.86
N TYR A 30 1.37 14.43 -6.59
CA TYR A 30 2.07 14.11 -5.35
C TYR A 30 3.33 14.94 -5.15
N ARG A 31 4.19 15.01 -6.16
CA ARG A 31 5.44 15.79 -6.08
C ARG A 31 5.17 17.27 -5.89
N GLU A 32 4.19 17.83 -6.59
CA GLU A 32 3.79 19.22 -6.42
C GLU A 32 3.24 19.48 -5.02
N TYR A 33 2.37 18.58 -4.54
CA TYR A 33 1.78 18.70 -3.21
C TYR A 33 2.83 18.62 -2.09
N ILE A 34 3.73 17.65 -2.12
CA ILE A 34 4.74 17.47 -1.05
C ILE A 34 5.77 18.62 -1.01
N GLN A 35 5.85 19.43 -2.08
CA GLN A 35 6.68 20.63 -2.16
C GLN A 35 5.89 21.92 -1.90
N SER A 36 4.58 21.81 -1.67
CA SER A 36 3.71 22.98 -1.53
C SER A 36 3.81 23.58 -0.12
N PRO A 37 3.51 24.90 0.02
CA PRO A 37 3.40 25.54 1.33
C PRO A 37 2.33 24.93 2.24
N THR A 38 1.26 24.36 1.65
CA THR A 38 0.18 23.72 2.42
C THR A 38 0.67 22.45 3.09
N TRP A 39 1.46 21.63 2.39
CA TRP A 39 2.10 20.48 3.01
C TRP A 39 3.13 20.88 4.05
N GLU A 40 3.97 21.89 3.80
CA GLU A 40 4.97 22.33 4.79
C GLU A 40 4.30 22.80 6.09
N LYS A 41 3.16 23.50 5.99
CA LYS A 41 2.35 23.87 7.15
C LYS A 41 1.88 22.64 7.94
N LYS A 42 1.24 21.66 7.28
CA LYS A 42 0.79 20.41 7.93
C LYS A 42 1.95 19.64 8.55
N ARG A 43 3.08 19.60 7.86
CA ARG A 43 4.32 18.96 8.32
C ARG A 43 4.80 19.59 9.62
N LYS A 44 4.84 20.93 9.68
CA LYS A 44 5.22 21.67 10.88
C LYS A 44 4.26 21.40 12.04
N GLU A 45 2.96 21.50 11.81
CA GLU A 45 1.93 21.22 12.81
C GLU A 45 2.03 19.79 13.37
N ALA A 46 2.31 18.80 12.50
CA ALA A 46 2.52 17.42 12.93
C ALA A 46 3.76 17.27 13.82
N LEU A 47 4.87 17.94 13.49
CA LEU A 47 6.09 17.93 14.29
C LEU A 47 5.91 18.61 15.65
N GLU A 48 5.23 19.76 15.69
CA GLU A 48 4.93 20.50 16.92
C GLU A 48 4.02 19.70 17.86
N ARG A 49 2.99 19.03 17.32
CA ARG A 49 2.06 18.19 18.09
C ARG A 49 2.75 17.07 18.87
N VAL A 50 3.93 16.64 18.46
CA VAL A 50 4.68 15.53 19.07
C VAL A 50 5.97 15.99 19.72
N ASP A 51 6.12 17.30 19.97
CA ASP A 51 7.31 17.91 20.57
C ASP A 51 8.61 17.53 19.83
N HIS A 52 8.55 17.46 18.50
CA HIS A 52 9.67 17.07 17.64
C HIS A 52 10.34 15.75 18.07
N LYS A 53 9.51 14.77 18.46
CA LYS A 53 9.92 13.40 18.80
C LYS A 53 9.31 12.38 17.87
N CYS A 54 10.04 11.32 17.61
CA CYS A 54 9.51 10.16 16.91
C CYS A 54 8.43 9.50 17.78
N GLN A 55 7.21 9.37 17.24
CA GLN A 55 6.09 8.73 17.97
C GLN A 55 6.25 7.22 18.19
N LYS A 56 7.32 6.61 17.64
CA LYS A 56 7.59 5.18 17.79
C LYS A 56 8.68 4.87 18.81
N CYS A 57 9.78 5.64 18.79
CA CYS A 57 10.95 5.38 19.63
C CYS A 57 11.29 6.54 20.58
N GLY A 58 10.56 7.65 20.54
CA GLY A 58 10.77 8.80 21.42
C GLY A 58 11.98 9.68 21.10
N HIS A 59 12.88 9.25 20.21
CA HIS A 59 14.06 10.03 19.80
C HIS A 59 13.67 11.39 19.22
N THR A 60 14.38 12.43 19.68
CA THR A 60 14.17 13.81 19.27
C THR A 60 14.83 14.09 17.91
N GLN A 61 14.42 15.17 17.26
CA GLN A 61 15.01 15.65 16.01
C GLN A 61 16.53 15.88 16.08
N TRP A 62 17.07 16.14 17.29
CA TRP A 62 18.51 16.34 17.52
C TRP A 62 19.31 15.06 17.35
N SER A 63 18.69 13.91 17.64
CA SER A 63 19.33 12.60 17.55
C SER A 63 19.06 11.88 16.22
N ARG A 64 17.90 12.15 15.60
CA ARG A 64 17.49 11.48 14.35
C ARG A 64 16.65 12.41 13.48
N LYS A 65 16.85 12.34 12.17
CA LYS A 65 15.99 13.03 11.20
C LYS A 65 14.56 12.50 11.27
N LEU A 66 13.61 13.39 11.50
CA LEU A 66 12.18 13.10 11.54
C LEU A 66 11.52 13.35 10.18
N ASN A 67 10.59 12.48 9.83
CA ASN A 67 9.73 12.58 8.67
C ASN A 67 8.27 12.42 9.10
N VAL A 68 7.35 12.98 8.31
CA VAL A 68 5.91 12.79 8.48
C VAL A 68 5.47 11.70 7.50
N HIS A 69 5.05 10.57 8.04
CA HIS A 69 4.58 9.41 7.32
C HIS A 69 3.05 9.47 7.14
N HIS A 70 2.58 9.26 5.92
CA HIS A 70 1.16 9.12 5.63
C HIS A 70 0.70 7.71 6.00
N LEU A 71 -0.25 7.59 6.93
CA LEU A 71 -0.89 6.33 7.29
C LEU A 71 -1.95 5.91 6.27
N THR A 72 -2.55 6.89 5.60
CA THR A 72 -3.52 6.71 4.52
C THR A 72 -3.42 7.85 3.51
N TYR A 73 -3.86 7.59 2.28
CA TYR A 73 -3.97 8.58 1.20
C TYR A 73 -5.45 8.86 0.84
N GLU A 74 -6.41 8.39 1.63
CA GLU A 74 -7.86 8.57 1.38
C GLU A 74 -8.26 10.04 1.28
N ARG A 75 -7.64 10.91 2.08
CA ARG A 75 -7.86 12.36 2.10
C ARG A 75 -6.66 13.13 1.56
N PHE A 76 -6.04 12.64 0.50
CA PHE A 76 -4.87 13.28 -0.10
C PHE A 76 -5.12 14.79 -0.36
N MET A 77 -4.18 15.65 0.05
CA MET A 77 -4.25 17.12 0.10
C MET A 77 -5.14 17.71 1.20
N ASN A 78 -5.98 16.90 1.86
CA ASN A 78 -6.91 17.26 2.94
C ASN A 78 -6.73 16.34 4.18
N GLU A 79 -5.48 15.92 4.42
CA GLU A 79 -5.11 15.01 5.50
C GLU A 79 -5.53 15.56 6.87
N LEU A 80 -6.09 14.69 7.70
CA LEU A 80 -6.34 14.95 9.11
C LEU A 80 -5.08 14.69 9.94
N PRO A 81 -4.95 15.24 11.16
CA PRO A 81 -3.82 14.96 12.05
C PRO A 81 -3.58 13.46 12.29
N GLU A 82 -4.65 12.65 12.29
CA GLU A 82 -4.62 11.20 12.48
C GLU A 82 -4.11 10.45 11.25
N ASP A 83 -4.11 11.08 10.07
CA ASP A 83 -3.56 10.51 8.84
C ASP A 83 -2.03 10.58 8.80
N LEU A 84 -1.45 11.39 9.69
CA LEU A 84 -0.04 11.75 9.69
C LEU A 84 0.64 11.28 10.97
N LYS A 85 1.74 10.53 10.81
CA LYS A 85 2.57 10.03 11.90
C LYS A 85 4.00 10.51 11.77
N VAL A 86 4.53 11.13 12.82
CA VAL A 86 5.92 11.55 12.87
C VAL A 86 6.81 10.38 13.28
N VAL A 87 7.72 9.99 12.40
CA VAL A 87 8.67 8.90 12.62
C VAL A 87 10.08 9.31 12.21
N CYS A 88 11.10 8.79 12.90
CA CYS A 88 12.47 8.94 12.42
C CYS A 88 12.72 8.06 11.19
N THR A 89 13.73 8.41 10.39
CA THR A 89 14.14 7.66 9.19
C THR A 89 14.33 6.15 9.44
N ILE A 90 14.91 5.77 10.58
CA ILE A 90 15.10 4.38 10.97
C ILE A 90 13.76 3.68 11.21
N CYS A 91 12.88 4.30 12.00
CA CYS A 91 11.55 3.74 12.29
C CYS A 91 10.69 3.65 11.03
N HIS A 92 10.80 4.63 10.14
CA HIS A 92 10.12 4.63 8.85
C HIS A 92 10.54 3.43 8.00
N LYS A 93 11.84 3.21 7.83
CA LYS A 93 12.37 2.07 7.06
C LYS A 93 11.88 0.73 7.61
N ILE A 94 11.91 0.55 8.93
CA ILE A 94 11.39 -0.66 9.59
C ILE A 94 9.89 -0.84 9.34
N GLU A 95 9.10 0.23 9.37
CA GLU A 95 7.65 0.13 9.07
C GLU A 95 7.38 -0.23 7.61
N ASP A 96 8.15 0.32 6.68
CA ASP A 96 8.04 -0.01 5.25
C ASP A 96 8.44 -1.45 4.97
N GLU A 97 9.53 -1.94 5.56
CA GLU A 97 9.97 -3.34 5.42
C GLU A 97 8.93 -4.31 5.98
N LYS A 98 8.37 -4.03 7.17
CA LYS A 98 7.27 -4.83 7.73
C LYS A 98 6.07 -4.84 6.79
N ARG A 99 5.68 -3.69 6.24
CA ARG A 99 4.55 -3.59 5.31
C ARG A 99 4.81 -4.37 4.01
N ALA A 100 6.04 -4.34 3.50
CA ALA A 100 6.46 -5.08 2.32
C ALA A 100 6.37 -6.59 2.58
N LEU A 101 6.91 -7.07 3.71
CA LEU A 101 6.86 -8.48 4.10
C LEU A 101 5.43 -8.99 4.23
N GLU A 102 4.55 -8.25 4.93
CA GLU A 102 3.15 -8.63 5.08
C GLU A 102 2.39 -8.63 3.73
N THR A 103 2.77 -7.73 2.82
CA THR A 103 2.23 -7.75 1.47
C THR A 103 2.71 -8.96 0.68
N ALA A 104 3.98 -9.32 0.79
CA ALA A 104 4.55 -10.50 0.15
C ALA A 104 3.88 -11.78 0.66
N LYS A 105 3.73 -11.94 1.98
CA LYS A 105 3.01 -13.08 2.58
C LYS A 105 1.58 -13.20 2.06
N ARG A 106 0.82 -12.11 2.06
CA ARG A 106 -0.56 -12.10 1.54
C ARG A 106 -0.59 -12.48 0.06
N ASN A 107 0.34 -11.96 -0.73
CA ASN A 107 0.40 -12.27 -2.16
C ASN A 107 0.77 -13.74 -2.40
N TYR A 108 1.69 -14.29 -1.60
CA TYR A 108 2.07 -15.70 -1.63
C TYR A 108 0.88 -16.60 -1.28
N ALA A 109 0.15 -16.30 -0.21
CA ALA A 109 -1.06 -17.05 0.16
C ALA A 109 -2.09 -17.05 -0.99
N LYS A 110 -2.39 -15.89 -1.55
CA LYS A 110 -3.28 -15.79 -2.72
C LYS A 110 -2.81 -16.58 -3.93
N PHE A 111 -1.50 -16.62 -4.14
CA PHE A 111 -0.91 -17.40 -5.22
C PHE A 111 -1.05 -18.91 -4.96
N GLN A 112 -0.85 -19.35 -3.72
CA GLN A 112 -1.07 -20.74 -3.33
C GLN A 112 -2.54 -21.14 -3.46
N ASP A 113 -3.47 -20.31 -3.01
CA ASP A 113 -4.91 -20.55 -3.19
C ASP A 113 -5.28 -20.68 -4.68
N ALA A 114 -4.78 -19.76 -5.51
CA ALA A 114 -5.02 -19.80 -6.95
C ALA A 114 -4.37 -21.03 -7.62
N ARG A 115 -3.21 -21.49 -7.14
CA ARG A 115 -2.58 -22.72 -7.62
C ARG A 115 -3.38 -23.95 -7.24
N PHE A 116 -3.79 -24.04 -5.97
CA PHE A 116 -4.62 -25.13 -5.46
C PHE A 116 -5.92 -25.23 -6.27
N ASP A 117 -6.64 -24.12 -6.40
CA ASP A 117 -7.89 -24.04 -7.12
C ASP A 117 -7.73 -24.35 -8.62
N GLY A 118 -6.66 -23.85 -9.25
CA GLY A 118 -6.32 -24.16 -10.64
C GLY A 118 -5.98 -25.64 -10.86
N TRP A 119 -5.19 -26.23 -9.95
CA TRP A 119 -4.85 -27.65 -9.97
C TRP A 119 -6.09 -28.53 -9.74
N ALA A 120 -6.93 -28.21 -8.75
CA ALA A 120 -8.12 -28.98 -8.42
C ALA A 120 -9.12 -28.98 -9.58
N ARG A 121 -9.33 -27.84 -10.26
CA ARG A 121 -10.13 -27.80 -11.48
C ARG A 121 -9.53 -28.63 -12.62
N ALA A 122 -8.21 -28.63 -12.77
CA ALA A 122 -7.55 -29.43 -13.80
C ALA A 122 -7.68 -30.95 -13.55
N VAL A 123 -7.69 -31.38 -12.29
CA VAL A 123 -7.77 -32.80 -11.90
C VAL A 123 -9.21 -33.31 -11.81
N TYR A 124 -10.12 -32.54 -11.19
CA TYR A 124 -11.48 -32.99 -10.87
C TYR A 124 -12.60 -32.23 -11.60
N GLY A 125 -12.27 -31.19 -12.37
CA GLY A 125 -13.24 -30.33 -13.07
C GLY A 125 -13.74 -29.14 -12.25
N ASP A 126 -14.56 -28.28 -12.86
CA ASP A 126 -14.96 -26.99 -12.28
C ASP A 126 -15.81 -27.11 -11.00
N ASP A 127 -16.60 -28.17 -10.88
CA ASP A 127 -17.52 -28.42 -9.76
C ASP A 127 -16.92 -29.32 -8.66
N TRP A 128 -15.59 -29.38 -8.56
CA TRP A 128 -14.90 -30.30 -7.65
C TRP A 128 -15.32 -30.14 -6.18
N MET A 129 -15.66 -28.91 -5.75
CA MET A 129 -16.13 -28.60 -4.41
C MET A 129 -17.51 -29.19 -4.05
N VAL A 130 -18.31 -29.62 -5.04
CA VAL A 130 -19.65 -30.17 -4.80
C VAL A 130 -19.59 -31.61 -4.28
N TYR A 131 -18.55 -32.35 -4.67
CA TYR A 131 -18.47 -33.80 -4.47
C TYR A 131 -17.23 -34.26 -3.71
N ARG A 132 -16.33 -33.33 -3.35
CA ARG A 132 -15.09 -33.63 -2.63
C ARG A 132 -14.93 -32.73 -1.42
N ASP A 133 -14.38 -33.29 -0.35
CA ASP A 133 -13.94 -32.51 0.80
C ASP A 133 -12.69 -31.70 0.42
N GLU A 134 -12.69 -30.42 0.76
CA GLU A 134 -11.59 -29.50 0.45
C GLU A 134 -10.27 -29.94 1.09
N SER A 135 -10.33 -30.52 2.30
CA SER A 135 -9.14 -30.96 3.04
C SER A 135 -8.47 -32.14 2.35
N ASP A 136 -9.25 -33.13 1.90
CA ASP A 136 -8.73 -34.29 1.17
C ASP A 136 -8.06 -33.86 -0.13
N VAL A 137 -8.72 -32.98 -0.90
CA VAL A 137 -8.18 -32.43 -2.15
C VAL A 137 -6.92 -31.59 -1.88
N TYR A 138 -6.85 -30.89 -0.76
CA TYR A 138 -5.66 -30.15 -0.35
C TYR A 138 -4.48 -31.08 -0.04
N TYR A 139 -4.69 -32.22 0.63
CA TYR A 139 -3.63 -33.21 0.85
C TYR A 139 -3.12 -33.80 -0.47
N GLU A 140 -4.02 -34.12 -1.41
CA GLU A 140 -3.64 -34.60 -2.74
C GLU A 140 -2.85 -33.52 -3.51
N PHE A 141 -3.19 -32.24 -3.34
CA PHE A 141 -2.42 -31.12 -3.90
C PHE A 141 -1.01 -31.01 -3.29
N GLN A 142 -0.85 -31.20 -1.98
CA GLN A 142 0.48 -31.20 -1.34
C GLN A 142 1.35 -32.34 -1.86
N ASP A 143 0.78 -33.55 -1.95
CA ASP A 143 1.43 -34.70 -2.54
C ASP A 143 1.88 -34.43 -3.99
N TRP A 144 1.05 -33.70 -4.75
CA TRP A 144 1.40 -33.29 -6.11
C TRP A 144 2.53 -32.26 -6.12
N LEU A 145 2.55 -31.28 -5.22
CA LEU A 145 3.65 -30.31 -5.10
C LEU A 145 4.97 -31.01 -4.79
N ASP A 146 4.98 -31.93 -3.81
CA ASP A 146 6.17 -32.66 -3.37
C ASP A 146 6.77 -33.52 -4.48
N ARG A 147 5.93 -34.11 -5.33
CA ARG A 147 6.38 -34.94 -6.47
C ARG A 147 6.91 -34.13 -7.65
N ASN A 148 6.53 -32.86 -7.76
CA ASN A 148 6.89 -32.00 -8.89
C ASN A 148 7.98 -30.96 -8.55
N ASP A 149 8.62 -31.08 -7.37
CA ASP A 149 9.81 -30.36 -6.90
C ASP A 149 9.80 -28.85 -7.27
N TYR A 150 8.80 -28.13 -6.73
CA TYR A 150 8.58 -26.69 -6.92
C TYR A 150 8.80 -25.86 -5.66
#